data_AF-A0A0R3A6I7-F1
#
_entry.id   AF-A0A0R3A6I7-F1
#
_cell.length_a   1.000
_cell.length_b   1.000
_cell.length_c   1.000
_cell.angle_alpha   90.00
_cell.angle_beta   90.00
_cell.angle_gamma   90.00
#
_symmetry.space_group_name_H-M   'P 1'
#
loop_
_entity.id
_entity.type
_entity.pdbx_description
1 polymer ?
#
loop_
_entity_poly.entity_id
_entity_poly.type
_entity_poly.pdbx_seq_one_letter_code
_entity_poly.pdbx_strand_id
1 'polypeptide(L)'
;MQVNQPQGGTAEATTTPLAVGNKVSYVAMSGGGREYRLSARTGVIVGIEGNVATLRAANGRSVTQPLDKLTPEGQPNALTRMVMGGL
;
A
#
# COMPACT_ATOMS: atom_id res chain seq x y z
N MET A 1 -29.13 -17.71 -26.14
CA MET A 1 -27.92 -17.99 -25.32
C MET A 1 -27.60 -16.70 -24.56
N GLN A 2 -27.71 -16.73 -23.24
CA GLN A 2 -27.63 -15.55 -22.38
C GLN A 2 -26.18 -15.35 -21.95
N VAL A 3 -25.64 -14.17 -22.26
CA VAL A 3 -24.28 -13.77 -21.93
C VAL A 3 -24.26 -13.17 -20.51
N ASN A 4 -23.76 -13.93 -19.54
CA ASN A 4 -23.39 -13.38 -18.24
C ASN A 4 -22.05 -12.66 -18.41
N GLN A 5 -22.08 -11.33 -18.55
CA GLN A 5 -20.88 -10.53 -18.35
C GLN A 5 -20.39 -10.78 -16.92
N PRO A 6 -19.10 -11.10 -16.69
CA PRO A 6 -18.57 -11.04 -15.35
C PRO A 6 -18.68 -9.58 -14.92
N GLN A 7 -19.37 -9.33 -13.80
CA GLN A 7 -19.29 -8.08 -13.08
C GLN A 7 -17.80 -7.86 -12.80
N GLY A 8 -17.18 -7.02 -13.63
CA GLY A 8 -15.84 -6.51 -13.37
C GLY A 8 -15.91 -5.92 -11.98
N GLY A 9 -15.19 -6.55 -11.06
CA GLY A 9 -15.08 -6.09 -9.70
C GLY A 9 -14.53 -4.67 -9.77
N THR A 10 -15.44 -3.70 -9.69
CA THR A 10 -15.16 -2.41 -9.08
C THR A 10 -14.69 -2.76 -7.68
N ALA A 11 -13.39 -3.01 -7.55
CA ALA A 11 -12.70 -2.82 -6.31
C ALA A 11 -12.88 -1.34 -6.01
N GLU A 12 -14.04 -1.01 -5.42
CA GLU A 12 -14.25 0.24 -4.74
C GLU A 12 -13.01 0.42 -3.89
N ALA A 13 -12.22 1.43 -4.24
CA ALA A 13 -11.10 1.85 -3.43
C ALA A 13 -11.72 2.37 -2.14
N THR A 14 -12.00 1.46 -1.21
CA THR A 14 -12.32 1.75 0.19
C THR A 14 -11.09 2.44 0.74
N THR A 15 -10.98 3.71 0.42
CA THR A 15 -9.89 4.57 0.88
C THR A 15 -10.31 4.96 2.27
N THR A 16 -10.12 4.04 3.22
CA THR A 16 -10.20 4.39 4.64
C THR A 16 -9.32 5.64 4.80
N PRO A 17 -9.87 6.77 5.27
CA PRO A 17 -9.14 8.03 5.29
C PRO A 17 -7.88 7.84 6.13
N LEU A 18 -6.72 7.91 5.47
CA LEU A 18 -5.43 7.72 6.12
C LEU A 18 -5.13 8.93 6.99
N ALA A 19 -4.95 8.69 8.29
CA ALA A 19 -4.65 9.72 9.27
C ALA A 19 -3.36 9.41 10.05
N VAL A 20 -2.78 10.44 10.68
CA VAL A 20 -1.68 10.27 11.63
C VAL A 20 -2.13 9.32 12.75
N GLY A 21 -1.26 8.38 13.11
CA GLY A 21 -1.55 7.29 14.04
C GLY A 21 -2.12 6.03 13.38
N ASN A 22 -2.54 6.08 12.12
CA ASN A 22 -2.97 4.87 11.42
C ASN A 22 -1.79 3.97 11.09
N LYS A 23 -2.01 2.67 11.27
CA LYS A 23 -1.08 1.65 10.81
C LYS A 23 -1.38 1.31 9.36
N VAL A 24 -0.33 1.27 8.56
CA VAL A 24 -0.39 1.05 7.13
C VAL A 24 0.65 0.02 6.70
N SER A 25 0.42 -0.60 5.55
CA SER A 25 1.40 -1.36 4.81
C SER A 25 1.86 -0.60 3.57
N TYR A 26 3.13 -0.75 3.21
CA TYR A 26 3.76 -0.18 2.03
C TYR A 26 4.74 -1.18 1.40
N VAL A 27 5.02 -1.05 0.11
CA VAL A 27 6.03 -1.88 -0.56
C VAL A 27 7.41 -1.24 -0.40
N ALA A 28 8.35 -2.03 0.09
CA ALA A 28 9.76 -1.68 0.08
C ALA A 28 10.49 -2.53 -0.96
N MET A 29 11.33 -1.90 -1.76
CA MET A 29 12.26 -2.58 -2.65
C MET A 29 13.63 -2.68 -1.99
N SER A 30 14.31 -3.80 -2.14
CA SER A 30 15.66 -4.02 -1.63
C SER A 30 16.43 -4.87 -2.64
N GLY A 31 17.72 -4.58 -2.85
CA GLY A 31 18.55 -5.25 -3.84
C GLY A 31 19.07 -4.27 -4.91
N GLY A 32 20.23 -4.60 -5.46
CA GLY A 32 20.90 -3.83 -6.52
C GLY A 32 21.83 -4.74 -7.32
N GLY A 33 21.85 -4.57 -8.64
CA GLY A 33 22.67 -5.37 -9.56
C GLY A 33 21.83 -6.33 -10.41
N ARG A 34 21.55 -7.53 -9.90
CA ARG A 34 20.91 -8.62 -10.68
C ARG A 34 19.51 -9.00 -10.21
N GLU A 35 19.13 -8.61 -9.00
CA GLU A 35 17.87 -9.00 -8.39
C GLU A 35 17.29 -7.86 -7.57
N TYR A 36 15.98 -7.67 -7.72
CA TYR A 36 15.17 -6.79 -6.88
C TYR A 36 14.22 -7.64 -6.07
N ARG A 37 14.23 -7.43 -4.75
CA ARG A 37 13.27 -8.03 -3.82
C ARG A 37 12.24 -6.98 -3.44
N LEU A 38 10.98 -7.26 -3.76
CA LEU A 38 9.84 -6.51 -3.26
C LEU A 38 9.35 -7.15 -1.96
N SER A 39 8.98 -6.34 -0.98
CA SER A 39 8.47 -6.82 0.30
C SER A 39 7.45 -5.85 0.86
N ALA A 40 6.30 -6.36 1.32
CA ALA A 40 5.37 -5.57 2.11
C ALA A 40 5.96 -5.33 3.51
N ARG A 41 6.03 -4.06 3.91
CA ARG A 41 6.39 -3.64 5.26
C ARG A 41 5.21 -2.95 5.90
N THR A 42 5.24 -2.83 7.22
CA THR A 42 4.26 -2.08 8.01
C THR A 42 4.90 -0.89 8.70
N GLY A 43 4.10 0.14 8.93
CA GLY A 43 4.51 1.34 9.65
C GLY A 43 3.31 2.12 10.15
N VAL A 44 3.55 3.09 11.03
CA VAL A 44 2.52 4.01 11.53
C VAL A 44 2.75 5.37 10.90
N ILE A 45 1.69 6.00 10.40
CA ILE A 45 1.76 7.38 9.89
C ILE A 45 2.06 8.31 11.07
N VAL A 46 3.16 9.06 10.98
CA VAL A 46 3.55 10.06 12.00
C VAL A 46 3.42 11.49 11.51
N GLY A 47 3.21 11.69 10.21
CA GLY A 47 2.93 13.00 9.62
C GLY A 47 2.41 12.84 8.19
N ILE A 48 1.61 13.80 7.74
CA ILE A 48 1.11 13.87 6.36
C ILE A 48 1.33 15.29 5.86
N GLU A 49 2.09 15.42 4.78
CA GLU A 49 2.42 16.68 4.11
C GLU A 49 1.86 16.59 2.68
N GLY A 50 0.67 17.16 2.46
CA GLY A 50 -0.03 17.06 1.18
C GLY A 50 -0.33 15.59 0.81
N ASN A 51 0.28 15.12 -0.29
CA ASN A 51 0.09 13.74 -0.79
C ASN A 51 1.17 12.74 -0.32
N VAL A 52 2.03 13.15 0.61
CA VAL A 52 3.13 12.32 1.13
C VAL A 52 2.95 12.11 2.62
N ALA A 53 2.99 10.86 3.06
CA ALA A 53 3.01 10.50 4.46
C ALA A 53 4.42 10.13 4.92
N THR A 54 4.78 10.62 6.11
CA THR A 54 5.94 10.14 6.85
C THR A 54 5.48 9.00 7.76
N LEU A 55 6.12 7.85 7.62
CA LEU A 55 5.85 6.63 8.38
C LEU A 55 6.99 6.36 9.35
N ARG A 56 6.65 5.90 10.55
CA ARG A 56 7.59 5.21 11.44
C ARG A 56 7.50 3.71 11.15
N ALA A 57 8.53 3.15 10.53
CA ALA A 57 8.63 1.73 10.26
C ALA A 57 8.85 0.94 11.57
N ALA A 58 8.51 -0.35 11.57
CA ALA A 58 8.67 -1.22 12.74
C ALA A 58 10.12 -1.28 13.27
N ASN A 59 11.12 -1.03 12.43
CA ASN A 59 12.53 -0.96 12.81
C ASN A 59 12.95 0.42 13.38
N GLY A 60 12.00 1.30 13.67
CA GLY A 60 12.25 2.64 14.20
C GLY A 60 12.73 3.67 13.18
N ARG A 61 12.95 3.30 11.91
CA ARG A 61 13.32 4.28 10.86
C ARG A 61 12.11 5.06 10.39
N SER A 62 12.34 6.32 10.03
CA SER A 62 11.35 7.14 9.33
C SER A 62 11.46 6.90 7.83
N VAL A 63 10.31 6.74 7.16
CA VAL A 63 10.22 6.50 5.71
C VAL A 63 9.10 7.36 5.15
N THR A 64 9.36 8.08 4.07
CA THR A 64 8.32 8.83 3.35
C THR A 64 7.73 7.97 2.23
N GLN A 65 6.40 7.95 2.11
CA GLN A 65 5.68 7.24 1.06
C GLN A 65 4.49 8.06 0.57
N PRO A 66 4.16 8.03 -0.73
CA PRO A 66 2.94 8.62 -1.25
C PRO A 66 1.71 7.96 -0.60
N LEU A 67 0.66 8.73 -0.30
CA LEU A 67 -0.58 8.20 0.30
C LEU A 67 -1.21 7.09 -0.56
N ASP A 68 -1.16 7.22 -1.89
CA ASP A 68 -1.63 6.21 -2.86
C ASP A 68 -0.94 4.85 -2.72
N LYS A 69 0.31 4.83 -2.23
CA LYS A 69 1.11 3.60 -2.05
C LYS A 69 0.92 2.96 -0.67
N LEU A 70 0.06 3.53 0.15
CA LEU A 70 -0.26 3.02 1.47
C LEU A 70 -1.55 2.23 1.45
N THR A 71 -1.53 1.10 2.15
CA THR A 71 -2.72 0.32 2.39
C THR A 71 -3.02 0.31 3.89
N PRO A 72 -4.21 0.72 4.35
CA PRO A 72 -4.55 0.68 5.77
C PRO A 72 -4.59 -0.76 6.30
N GLU A 73 -4.41 -0.91 7.61
CA GLU A 73 -4.59 -2.20 8.28
C GLU A 73 -6.00 -2.76 8.04
N GLY A 74 -6.10 -4.09 7.83
CA GLY A 74 -7.36 -4.77 7.51
C GLY A 74 -7.63 -4.94 6.01
N GLN A 75 -6.85 -4.29 5.13
CA GLN A 75 -6.86 -4.54 3.69
C GLN A 75 -5.70 -5.47 3.27
N PRO A 76 -5.81 -6.18 2.13
CA PRO A 76 -4.71 -6.95 1.58
C PRO A 76 -3.47 -6.05 1.46
N ASN A 77 -2.33 -6.52 1.97
CA ASN A 77 -1.14 -5.70 2.11
C ASN A 77 -0.70 -5.08 0.76
N ALA A 78 0.14 -4.04 0.82
CA ALA A 78 0.48 -3.26 -0.37
C ALA A 78 1.11 -4.10 -1.50
N LEU A 79 1.85 -5.17 -1.16
CA LEU A 79 2.41 -6.07 -2.17
C LEU A 79 1.31 -6.93 -2.82
N THR A 80 0.38 -7.47 -2.04
CA THR A 80 -0.77 -8.22 -2.57
C THR A 80 -1.63 -7.35 -3.48
N ARG A 81 -1.89 -6.08 -3.12
CA ARG A 81 -2.59 -5.13 -4.01
C ARG A 81 -1.81 -4.85 -5.29
N MET A 82 -0.49 -4.69 -5.21
CA MET A 82 0.36 -4.50 -6.39
C MET A 82 0.31 -5.70 -7.35
N VAL A 83 0.23 -6.92 -6.82
CA VAL A 83 0.14 -8.15 -7.64
C VAL A 83 -1.27 -8.38 -8.20
N MET A 84 -2.32 -8.07 -7.44
CA MET A 84 -3.71 -8.26 -7.88
C MET A 84 -4.22 -7.15 -8.81
N GLY A 85 -3.74 -5.91 -8.64
CA GLY A 85 -4.14 -4.76 -9.46
C GLY A 85 -3.30 -4.58 -10.73
N GLY A 86 -2.89 -5.68 -11.37
CA GLY A 86 -2.03 -5.65 -12.55
C GLY A 86 -2.64 -4.82 -13.69
N LEU A 87 -2.07 -3.62 -13.89
CA LEU A 87 -2.28 -2.62 -14.96
C LEU A 87 -3.65 -1.92 -15.01
#